data_AF-A0A8T6LUQ4-F1
#
_entry.id   AF-A0A8T6LUQ4-F1
#
_cell.length_a   1.000
_cell.length_b   1.000
_cell.length_c   1.000
_cell.angle_alpha   90.00
_cell.angle_beta   90.00
_cell.angle_gamma   90.00
#
_symmetry.space_group_name_H-M   'P 1'
#
loop_
_entity.id
_entity.type
_entity.pdbx_description
1 polymer ?
#
loop_
_entity_poly.entity_id
_entity_poly.type
_entity_poly.pdbx_seq_one_letter_code
_entity_poly.pdbx_strand_id
1 'polypeptide(L)'
;MNDKELLNRLHTHEKRILKALEGKKSLTIQELEHETGLNKDSIEKASLWAKVKGVLKIDEETSETLELTKEGEEYAEHGLPEKNLLKLVEDGEISILELKKKLKKFDIGLVWVKKNNWVVIKKGQLELTSKGSKATKEQLPEEKILISLKNHEQMPKLSDRSSLENLEKRGLIKRKVKKKREIFLTDLGKKILPKLVIKDEIGQLTTEILKEKLWKTQLIRPYDVTLPSTKINPGKKHYITQIIEYIRGIWTDMGFKEMTGPLLDISFWNFDSLFQPQDHPARDLADTFYMKIPEKGKLPDNQLVEKVKLTHENGWDTGSLGWQYKWNPEFARRCVLRTHTTSLSARTIAKLKSEDLPVKYFAVGRCFRNETLDWKHLAEFYQTEGIVVGEDVTFR
;
A
#
# COMPACT_ATOMS: atom_id res chain seq x y z
N MET A 1 11.86 -14.46 40.21
CA MET A 1 10.66 -15.31 40.37
C MET A 1 10.97 -16.43 41.34
N ASN A 2 10.07 -16.70 42.27
CA ASN A 2 10.19 -17.89 43.13
C ASN A 2 9.85 -19.15 42.30
N ASP A 3 10.61 -20.25 42.46
CA ASP A 3 10.39 -21.52 41.73
C ASP A 3 8.91 -21.97 41.79
N LYS A 4 8.25 -21.73 42.95
CA LYS A 4 6.85 -22.09 43.21
C LYS A 4 5.83 -21.26 42.42
N GLU A 5 6.14 -19.99 42.18
CA GLU A 5 5.28 -19.08 41.40
C GLU A 5 5.37 -19.41 39.91
N LEU A 6 6.57 -19.74 39.42
CA LEU A 6 6.79 -20.15 38.04
C LEU A 6 6.09 -21.47 37.72
N LEU A 7 6.14 -22.46 38.63
CA LEU A 7 5.41 -23.73 38.52
C LEU A 7 3.89 -23.55 38.35
N ASN A 8 3.30 -22.61 39.09
CA ASN A 8 1.87 -22.33 39.02
C ASN A 8 1.47 -21.58 37.74
N ARG A 9 2.40 -20.88 37.08
CA ARG A 9 2.13 -20.17 35.81
C ARG A 9 2.20 -21.09 34.58
N LEU A 10 2.86 -22.24 34.67
CA LEU A 10 2.99 -23.19 33.56
C LEU A 10 1.65 -23.88 33.25
N HIS A 11 1.22 -23.80 31.99
CA HIS A 11 0.08 -24.53 31.43
C HIS A 11 0.33 -26.03 31.46
N THR A 12 -0.73 -26.84 31.55
CA THR A 12 -0.69 -28.29 31.31
C THR A 12 0.09 -28.72 30.06
N HIS A 13 -0.06 -28.02 28.93
CA HIS A 13 0.70 -28.32 27.70
C HIS A 13 2.19 -27.97 27.84
N GLU A 14 2.53 -26.83 28.47
CA GLU A 14 3.92 -26.49 28.80
C GLU A 14 4.53 -27.57 29.71
N LYS A 15 3.78 -27.98 30.75
CA LYS A 15 4.19 -29.04 31.68
C LYS A 15 4.44 -30.38 30.96
N ARG A 16 3.58 -30.76 30.01
CA ARG A 16 3.75 -31.98 29.18
C ARG A 16 4.98 -31.89 28.27
N ILE A 17 5.23 -30.75 27.64
CA ILE A 17 6.42 -30.53 26.80
C ILE A 17 7.70 -30.61 27.64
N LEU A 18 7.73 -29.97 28.81
CA LEU A 18 8.87 -30.06 29.73
C LEU A 18 9.15 -31.52 30.09
N LYS A 19 8.12 -32.30 30.41
CA LYS A 19 8.25 -33.73 30.73
C LYS A 19 8.71 -34.57 29.53
N ALA A 20 8.26 -34.28 28.32
CA ALA A 20 8.72 -34.99 27.11
C ALA A 20 10.20 -34.72 26.78
N LEU A 21 10.74 -33.59 27.24
CA LEU A 21 12.15 -33.23 27.13
C LEU A 21 13.02 -33.81 28.26
N GLU A 22 12.44 -34.52 29.23
CA GLU A 22 13.17 -35.18 30.32
C GLU A 22 14.16 -36.21 29.76
N GLY A 23 15.44 -36.06 30.10
CA GLY A 23 16.52 -36.95 29.64
C GLY A 23 16.93 -36.78 28.17
N LYS A 24 16.32 -35.85 27.41
CA LYS A 24 16.64 -35.58 26.01
C LYS A 24 17.34 -34.23 25.83
N LYS A 25 18.20 -34.12 24.81
CA LYS A 25 18.97 -32.89 24.54
C LYS A 25 18.12 -31.80 23.88
N SER A 26 17.36 -32.18 22.85
CA SER A 26 16.37 -31.36 22.16
C SER A 26 15.32 -32.25 21.53
N LEU A 27 14.16 -31.66 21.20
CA LEU A 27 13.14 -32.28 20.37
C LEU A 27 12.64 -31.30 19.31
N THR A 28 12.30 -31.82 18.15
CA THR A 28 11.57 -31.11 17.10
C THR A 28 10.08 -31.08 17.39
N ILE A 29 9.33 -30.23 16.68
CA ILE A 29 7.87 -30.15 16.82
C ILE A 29 7.20 -31.50 16.49
N GLN A 30 7.69 -32.22 15.48
CA GLN A 30 7.14 -33.53 15.08
C GLN A 30 7.37 -34.60 16.15
N GLU A 31 8.54 -34.62 16.78
CA GLU A 31 8.82 -35.57 17.86
C GLU A 31 8.02 -35.23 19.12
N LEU A 32 7.79 -33.94 19.40
CA LEU A 32 6.90 -33.51 20.49
C LEU A 32 5.44 -33.90 20.24
N GLU A 33 4.95 -33.88 19.00
CA GLU A 33 3.61 -34.38 18.66
C GLU A 33 3.46 -35.85 19.04
N HIS A 34 4.47 -36.66 18.69
CA HIS A 34 4.47 -38.09 19.00
C HIS A 34 4.56 -38.37 20.52
N GLU A 35 5.43 -37.67 21.24
CA GLU A 35 5.66 -37.89 22.68
C GLU A 35 4.53 -37.33 23.57
N THR A 36 3.93 -36.20 23.19
CA THR A 36 2.94 -35.52 24.04
C THR A 36 1.48 -35.80 23.63
N GLY A 37 1.26 -36.33 22.42
CA GLY A 37 -0.06 -36.50 21.82
C GLY A 37 -0.80 -35.18 21.55
N LEU A 38 -0.10 -34.04 21.60
CA LEU A 38 -0.67 -32.72 21.33
C LEU A 38 -0.57 -32.40 19.84
N ASN A 39 -1.49 -31.60 19.32
CA ASN A 39 -1.40 -31.10 17.95
C ASN A 39 -0.31 -30.01 17.81
N LYS A 40 0.18 -29.82 16.59
CA LYS A 40 1.18 -28.82 16.22
C LYS A 40 0.93 -27.44 16.82
N ASP A 41 -0.28 -26.90 16.66
CA ASP A 41 -0.63 -25.55 17.11
C ASP A 41 -0.52 -25.40 18.63
N SER A 42 -0.96 -26.41 19.39
CA SER A 42 -0.86 -26.40 20.86
C SER A 42 0.60 -26.46 21.30
N ILE A 43 1.44 -27.25 20.62
CA ILE A 43 2.87 -27.35 20.90
C ILE A 43 3.57 -26.03 20.58
N GLU A 44 3.30 -25.42 19.44
CA GLU A 44 3.91 -24.14 19.07
C GLU A 44 3.55 -23.04 20.07
N LYS A 45 2.26 -22.95 20.43
CA LYS A 45 1.76 -21.96 21.39
C LYS A 45 2.36 -22.18 22.78
N ALA A 46 2.35 -23.41 23.27
CA ALA A 46 2.90 -23.76 24.58
C ALA A 46 4.42 -23.54 24.62
N SER A 47 5.16 -23.91 23.56
CA SER A 47 6.60 -23.69 23.47
C SER A 47 6.94 -22.21 23.51
N LEU A 48 6.16 -21.36 22.84
CA LEU A 48 6.35 -19.92 22.85
C LEU A 48 6.10 -19.32 24.25
N TRP A 49 5.03 -19.74 24.93
CA TRP A 49 4.74 -19.32 26.31
C TRP A 49 5.84 -19.75 27.28
N ALA A 50 6.32 -20.99 27.15
CA ALA A 50 7.40 -21.52 27.95
C ALA A 50 8.74 -20.82 27.69
N LYS A 51 8.97 -20.37 26.44
CA LYS A 51 10.11 -19.50 26.08
C LYS A 51 10.03 -18.13 26.74
N VAL A 52 8.86 -17.47 26.72
CA VAL A 52 8.64 -16.17 27.40
C VAL A 52 8.89 -16.30 28.90
N LYS A 53 8.50 -17.43 29.50
CA LYS A 53 8.74 -17.77 30.91
C LYS A 53 10.17 -18.22 31.21
N GLY A 54 11.04 -18.30 30.20
CA GLY A 54 12.46 -18.64 30.33
C GLY A 54 12.75 -20.11 30.66
N VAL A 55 11.76 -21.02 30.62
CA VAL A 55 11.94 -22.45 30.91
C VAL A 55 12.35 -23.27 29.68
N LEU A 56 12.06 -22.76 28.47
CA LEU A 56 12.47 -23.36 27.22
C LEU A 56 13.26 -22.36 26.37
N LYS A 57 14.19 -22.88 25.58
CA LYS A 57 14.84 -22.17 24.48
C LYS A 57 14.37 -22.79 23.17
N ILE A 58 14.09 -21.94 22.19
CA ILE A 58 13.71 -22.38 20.83
C ILE A 58 14.77 -21.81 19.90
N ASP A 59 15.51 -22.71 19.26
CA ASP A 59 16.40 -22.37 18.16
C ASP A 59 15.67 -22.69 16.85
N GLU A 60 15.69 -21.73 15.92
CA GLU A 60 15.03 -21.82 14.62
C GLU A 60 16.10 -21.81 13.54
N GLU A 61 16.26 -22.93 12.85
CA GLU A 61 17.07 -23.03 11.64
C GLU A 61 16.16 -22.87 10.43
N THR A 62 16.45 -21.84 9.63
CA THR A 62 15.76 -21.58 8.37
C THR A 62 16.59 -22.17 7.24
N SER A 63 16.09 -23.24 6.62
CA SER A 63 16.63 -23.73 5.35
C SER A 63 15.77 -23.17 4.21
N GLU A 64 16.39 -22.47 3.28
CA GLU A 64 15.75 -22.07 2.03
C GLU A 64 15.90 -23.20 1.00
N THR A 65 14.78 -23.72 0.51
CA THR A 65 14.75 -24.64 -0.63
C THR A 65 14.09 -23.93 -1.80
N LEU A 66 14.65 -24.09 -3.00
CA LEU A 66 14.06 -23.59 -4.24
C LEU A 66 13.21 -24.71 -4.85
N GLU A 67 11.95 -24.42 -5.15
CA GLU A 67 11.07 -25.32 -5.90
C GLU A 67 10.72 -24.68 -7.25
N LEU A 68 10.66 -25.49 -8.31
CA LEU A 68 10.14 -25.04 -9.59
C LEU A 68 8.64 -24.82 -9.48
N THR A 69 8.14 -23.80 -10.18
CA THR A 69 6.70 -23.66 -10.42
C THR A 69 6.29 -24.52 -11.61
N LYS A 70 4.98 -24.73 -11.81
CA LYS A 70 4.47 -25.48 -12.98
C LYS A 70 5.01 -24.93 -14.31
N GLU A 71 5.16 -23.62 -14.42
CA GLU A 71 5.72 -22.95 -15.60
C GLU A 71 7.24 -23.13 -15.68
N GLY A 72 7.94 -23.12 -14.54
CA GLY A 72 9.37 -23.44 -14.46
C GLY A 72 9.68 -24.87 -14.88
N GLU A 73 8.84 -25.84 -14.51
CA GLU A 73 8.95 -27.25 -14.94
C GLU A 73 8.73 -27.38 -16.46
N GLU A 74 7.70 -26.72 -16.99
CA GLU A 74 7.42 -26.70 -18.43
C GLU A 74 8.62 -26.18 -19.23
N TYR A 75 9.28 -25.11 -18.75
CA TYR A 75 10.45 -24.53 -19.41
C TYR A 75 11.74 -25.32 -19.17
N ALA A 76 11.86 -26.04 -18.06
CA ALA A 76 12.95 -26.98 -17.85
C ALA A 76 12.88 -28.16 -18.84
N GLU A 77 11.66 -28.55 -19.26
CA GLU A 77 11.43 -29.63 -20.23
C GLU A 77 11.53 -29.18 -21.69
N HIS A 78 10.81 -28.11 -22.04
CA HIS A 78 10.62 -27.70 -23.42
C HIS A 78 11.55 -26.54 -23.82
N GLY A 79 12.40 -26.08 -22.91
CA GLY A 79 13.29 -24.93 -23.11
C GLY A 79 12.59 -23.58 -22.89
N LEU A 80 13.39 -22.54 -22.69
CA LEU A 80 12.88 -21.19 -22.49
C LEU A 80 12.21 -20.64 -23.77
N PRO A 81 11.08 -19.90 -23.66
CA PRO A 81 10.37 -19.34 -24.83
C PRO A 81 11.27 -18.49 -25.74
N GLU A 82 12.18 -17.70 -25.15
CA GLU A 82 13.15 -16.89 -25.88
C GLU A 82 14.13 -17.73 -26.72
N LYS A 83 14.54 -18.90 -26.24
CA LYS A 83 15.47 -19.77 -26.96
C LYS A 83 14.77 -20.56 -28.06
N ASN A 84 13.55 -21.02 -27.80
CA ASN A 84 12.71 -21.65 -28.81
C ASN A 84 12.40 -20.67 -29.96
N LEU A 85 12.20 -19.38 -29.64
CA LEU A 85 12.07 -18.34 -30.65
C LEU A 85 13.37 -18.14 -31.45
N LEU A 86 14.53 -18.07 -30.79
CA LEU A 86 15.82 -17.93 -31.49
C LEU A 86 16.12 -19.09 -32.45
N LYS A 87 15.80 -20.33 -32.06
CA LYS A 87 15.98 -21.51 -32.93
C LYS A 87 15.15 -21.41 -34.20
N LEU A 88 13.87 -21.07 -34.09
CA LEU A 88 12.99 -20.93 -35.26
C LEU A 88 13.46 -19.80 -36.21
N VAL A 89 14.02 -18.72 -35.67
CA VAL A 89 14.58 -17.64 -36.48
C VAL A 89 15.91 -18.07 -37.14
N GLU A 90 16.72 -18.92 -36.50
CA GLU A 90 17.93 -19.52 -37.10
C GLU A 90 17.57 -20.53 -38.22
N ASP A 91 16.48 -21.28 -38.06
CA ASP A 91 15.95 -22.23 -39.03
C ASP A 91 15.28 -21.56 -40.26
N GLY A 92 15.26 -20.22 -40.31
CA GLY A 92 14.83 -19.44 -41.48
C GLY A 92 13.43 -18.83 -41.39
N GLU A 93 12.72 -18.98 -40.27
CA GLU A 93 11.40 -18.37 -40.07
C GLU A 93 11.52 -16.95 -39.53
N ILE A 94 11.38 -15.98 -40.42
CA ILE A 94 11.57 -14.56 -40.11
C ILE A 94 10.26 -13.81 -39.87
N SER A 95 9.10 -14.37 -40.24
CA SER A 95 7.80 -13.70 -40.17
C SER A 95 7.17 -13.78 -38.77
N ILE A 96 6.88 -12.61 -38.17
CA ILE A 96 6.23 -12.51 -36.85
C ILE A 96 4.88 -13.24 -36.80
N LEU A 97 4.12 -13.23 -37.90
CA LEU A 97 2.80 -13.85 -37.97
C LEU A 97 2.87 -15.39 -37.95
N GLU A 98 3.91 -15.97 -38.55
CA GLU A 98 4.10 -17.42 -38.60
C GLU A 98 4.64 -17.93 -37.26
N LEU A 99 5.61 -17.22 -36.69
CA LEU A 99 6.18 -17.54 -35.38
C LEU A 99 5.14 -17.45 -34.26
N LYS A 100 4.21 -16.49 -34.33
CA LYS A 100 3.10 -16.37 -33.37
C LYS A 100 2.12 -17.55 -33.42
N LYS A 101 1.97 -18.22 -34.57
CA LYS A 101 1.12 -19.41 -34.70
C LYS A 101 1.79 -20.67 -34.14
N LYS A 102 3.12 -20.78 -34.25
CA LYS A 102 3.87 -21.96 -33.82
C LYS A 102 4.25 -21.96 -32.33
N LEU A 103 4.49 -20.78 -31.75
CA LEU A 103 4.88 -20.65 -30.34
C LEU A 103 3.71 -20.19 -29.47
N LYS A 104 3.22 -21.06 -28.59
CA LYS A 104 2.14 -20.75 -27.62
C LYS A 104 2.45 -19.52 -26.75
N LYS A 105 3.74 -19.28 -26.42
CA LYS A 105 4.20 -18.15 -25.59
C LYS A 105 5.11 -17.19 -26.37
N PHE A 106 4.78 -16.95 -27.65
CA PHE A 106 5.53 -16.06 -28.54
C PHE A 106 5.73 -14.66 -27.98
N ASP A 107 4.67 -14.03 -27.44
CA ASP A 107 4.72 -12.65 -26.97
C ASP A 107 5.72 -12.49 -25.79
N ILE A 108 5.83 -13.50 -24.92
CA ILE A 108 6.80 -13.54 -23.82
C ILE A 108 8.22 -13.69 -24.38
N GLY A 109 8.44 -14.64 -25.29
CA GLY A 109 9.74 -14.83 -25.94
C GLY A 109 10.23 -13.58 -26.67
N LEU A 110 9.33 -12.87 -27.37
CA LEU A 110 9.63 -11.65 -28.12
C LEU A 110 10.13 -10.51 -27.21
N VAL A 111 9.53 -10.35 -26.03
CA VAL A 111 9.95 -9.34 -25.05
C VAL A 111 11.38 -9.60 -24.58
N TRP A 112 11.73 -10.87 -24.32
CA TRP A 112 13.05 -11.25 -23.82
C TRP A 112 14.14 -11.15 -24.89
N VAL A 113 13.90 -11.64 -26.11
CA VAL A 113 14.87 -11.51 -27.21
C VAL A 113 15.13 -10.04 -27.57
N LYS A 114 14.11 -9.17 -27.45
CA LYS A 114 14.26 -7.72 -27.65
C LYS A 114 15.03 -7.06 -26.52
N LYS A 115 14.69 -7.38 -25.26
CA LYS A 115 15.36 -6.84 -24.07
C LYS A 115 16.86 -7.18 -24.03
N ASN A 116 17.23 -8.37 -24.51
CA ASN A 116 18.62 -8.81 -24.57
C ASN A 116 19.35 -8.43 -25.87
N ASN A 117 18.70 -7.69 -26.78
CA ASN A 117 19.23 -7.31 -28.10
C ASN A 117 19.68 -8.50 -28.97
N TRP A 118 18.99 -9.64 -28.87
CA TRP A 118 19.29 -10.84 -29.65
C TRP A 118 18.69 -10.81 -31.06
N VAL A 119 17.64 -10.01 -31.25
CA VAL A 119 16.92 -9.89 -32.52
C VAL A 119 16.61 -8.43 -32.83
N VAL A 120 16.66 -8.04 -34.11
CA VAL A 120 16.23 -6.74 -34.63
C VAL A 120 14.97 -6.92 -35.47
N ILE A 121 13.98 -6.05 -35.30
CA ILE A 121 12.75 -6.07 -36.10
C ILE A 121 12.93 -5.13 -37.29
N LYS A 122 12.92 -5.65 -38.52
CA LYS A 122 12.89 -4.86 -39.76
C LYS A 122 11.68 -5.25 -40.60
N LYS A 123 10.84 -4.28 -40.97
CA LYS A 123 9.67 -4.49 -41.86
C LYS A 123 8.79 -5.70 -41.48
N GLY A 124 8.56 -5.91 -40.18
CA GLY A 124 7.74 -7.04 -39.69
C GLY A 124 8.44 -8.40 -39.68
N GLN A 125 9.76 -8.43 -39.94
CA GLN A 125 10.61 -9.61 -39.88
C GLN A 125 11.63 -9.53 -38.74
N LEU A 126 11.99 -10.68 -38.18
CA LEU A 126 13.00 -10.84 -37.13
C LEU A 126 14.35 -11.22 -37.73
N GLU A 127 15.38 -10.38 -37.54
CA GLU A 127 16.77 -10.67 -37.94
C GLU A 127 17.63 -10.93 -36.69
N LEU A 128 18.42 -12.02 -36.70
CA LEU A 128 19.35 -12.35 -35.61
C LEU A 128 20.52 -11.36 -35.56
N THR A 129 20.88 -10.93 -34.34
CA THR A 129 22.13 -10.19 -34.11
C THR A 129 23.29 -11.15 -33.87
N SER A 130 24.53 -10.65 -33.92
CA SER A 130 25.73 -11.40 -33.52
C SER A 130 25.68 -11.90 -32.08
N LYS A 131 24.94 -11.23 -31.19
CA LYS A 131 24.66 -11.68 -29.81
C LYS A 131 23.59 -12.76 -29.78
N GLY A 132 22.54 -12.65 -30.60
CA GLY A 132 21.51 -13.67 -30.72
C GLY A 132 22.05 -15.01 -31.22
N SER A 133 22.88 -14.99 -32.27
CA SER A 133 23.51 -16.21 -32.80
C SER A 133 24.41 -16.93 -31.78
N LYS A 134 25.08 -16.19 -30.90
CA LYS A 134 25.83 -16.78 -29.77
C LYS A 134 24.89 -17.38 -28.71
N ALA A 135 23.83 -16.66 -28.34
CA ALA A 135 22.84 -17.11 -27.36
C ALA A 135 22.05 -18.36 -27.81
N THR A 136 21.90 -18.59 -29.13
CA THR A 136 21.28 -19.81 -29.64
C THR A 136 22.16 -21.04 -29.41
N LYS A 137 23.48 -20.88 -29.55
CA LYS A 137 24.48 -21.97 -29.44
C LYS A 137 24.92 -22.25 -28.00
N GLU A 138 24.93 -21.22 -27.16
CA GLU A 138 25.29 -21.34 -25.75
C GLU A 138 24.08 -21.72 -24.87
N GLN A 139 24.33 -22.45 -23.78
CA GLN A 139 23.30 -22.72 -22.78
C GLN A 139 23.25 -21.57 -21.76
N LEU A 140 22.09 -20.93 -21.64
CA LEU A 140 21.91 -19.79 -20.76
C LEU A 140 22.06 -20.23 -19.29
N PRO A 141 22.61 -19.38 -18.40
CA PRO A 141 22.68 -19.66 -16.97
C PRO A 141 21.31 -20.01 -16.37
N GLU A 142 20.24 -19.33 -16.81
CA GLU A 142 18.87 -19.58 -16.38
C GLU A 142 18.38 -21.00 -16.74
N GLU A 143 18.77 -21.53 -17.91
CA GLU A 143 18.42 -22.89 -18.32
C GLU A 143 19.14 -23.93 -17.49
N LYS A 144 20.43 -23.70 -17.19
CA LYS A 144 21.23 -24.58 -16.33
C LYS A 144 20.61 -24.67 -14.94
N ILE A 145 20.16 -23.54 -14.39
CA ILE A 145 19.49 -23.49 -13.08
C ILE A 145 18.17 -24.26 -13.11
N LEU A 146 17.30 -24.03 -14.12
CA LEU A 146 16.03 -24.74 -14.22
C LEU A 146 16.22 -26.26 -14.35
N ILE A 147 17.19 -26.71 -15.14
CA ILE A 147 17.51 -28.13 -15.32
C ILE A 147 18.09 -28.74 -14.03
N SER A 148 19.00 -28.03 -13.34
CA SER A 148 19.57 -28.50 -12.07
C SER A 148 18.52 -28.64 -10.97
N LEU A 149 17.57 -27.72 -10.90
CA LEU A 149 16.46 -27.77 -9.95
C LEU A 149 15.48 -28.91 -10.26
N LYS A 150 15.30 -29.24 -11.55
CA LYS A 150 14.47 -30.39 -11.98
C LYS A 150 15.09 -31.72 -11.60
N ASN A 151 16.41 -31.86 -11.76
CA ASN A 151 17.14 -33.10 -11.46
C ASN A 151 17.43 -33.31 -9.96
N HIS A 152 16.90 -32.46 -9.09
CA HIS A 152 17.15 -32.48 -7.63
C HIS A 152 18.65 -32.41 -7.25
N GLU A 153 19.49 -31.81 -8.09
CA GLU A 153 20.91 -31.63 -7.79
C GLU A 153 21.13 -30.48 -6.80
N GLN A 154 22.26 -30.51 -6.07
CA GLN A 154 22.61 -29.51 -5.06
C GLN A 154 22.47 -28.07 -5.59
N MET A 155 22.07 -27.16 -4.68
CA MET A 155 21.88 -25.74 -4.96
C MET A 155 22.96 -25.15 -5.90
N PRO A 156 22.57 -24.38 -6.93
CA PRO A 156 23.52 -23.67 -7.78
C PRO A 156 24.47 -22.82 -6.92
N LYS A 157 25.77 -22.85 -7.25
CA LYS A 157 26.80 -22.08 -6.54
C LYS A 157 26.47 -20.57 -6.57
N LEU A 158 26.95 -19.84 -5.55
CA LEU A 158 26.74 -18.39 -5.30
C LEU A 158 27.05 -17.43 -6.48
N SER A 159 27.60 -17.91 -7.60
CA SER A 159 27.88 -17.11 -8.80
C SER A 159 26.62 -16.63 -9.54
N ASP A 160 25.45 -17.21 -9.27
CA ASP A 160 24.25 -17.04 -10.12
C ASP A 160 23.11 -16.24 -9.47
N ARG A 161 23.40 -15.38 -8.48
CA ARG A 161 22.39 -14.59 -7.75
C ARG A 161 21.48 -13.76 -8.68
N SER A 162 22.03 -13.13 -9.71
CA SER A 162 21.26 -12.31 -10.64
C SER A 162 20.27 -13.12 -11.48
N SER A 163 20.67 -14.33 -11.90
CA SER A 163 19.81 -15.22 -12.68
C SER A 163 18.72 -15.85 -11.81
N LEU A 164 19.01 -16.17 -10.55
CA LEU A 164 18.00 -16.60 -9.58
C LEU A 164 16.95 -15.51 -9.31
N GLU A 165 17.36 -14.26 -9.06
CA GLU A 165 16.42 -13.14 -8.89
C GLU A 165 15.56 -12.91 -10.14
N ASN A 166 16.14 -13.07 -11.32
CA ASN A 166 15.42 -12.93 -12.58
C ASN A 166 14.38 -14.05 -12.75
N LEU A 167 14.74 -15.30 -12.44
CA LEU A 167 13.81 -16.44 -12.45
C LEU A 167 12.67 -16.28 -11.42
N GLU A 168 12.94 -15.70 -10.24
CA GLU A 168 11.92 -15.37 -9.23
C GLU A 168 10.97 -14.27 -9.70
N LYS A 169 11.51 -13.16 -10.25
CA LYS A 169 10.69 -12.08 -10.82
C LYS A 169 9.82 -12.57 -11.97
N ARG A 170 10.30 -13.55 -12.73
CA ARG A 170 9.55 -14.23 -13.80
C ARG A 170 8.52 -15.23 -13.26
N GLY A 171 8.50 -15.51 -11.95
CA GLY A 171 7.61 -16.48 -11.35
C GLY A 171 7.94 -17.94 -11.68
N LEU A 172 9.14 -18.24 -12.18
CA LEU A 172 9.53 -19.59 -12.63
C LEU A 172 10.01 -20.46 -11.46
N ILE A 173 10.62 -19.86 -10.45
CA ILE A 173 11.05 -20.53 -9.22
C ILE A 173 10.38 -19.87 -8.01
N LYS A 174 10.13 -20.68 -6.98
CA LYS A 174 9.57 -20.21 -5.71
C LYS A 174 10.49 -20.61 -4.56
N ARG A 175 10.84 -19.64 -3.73
CA ARG A 175 11.50 -19.92 -2.45
C ARG A 175 10.51 -20.50 -1.47
N LYS A 176 10.83 -21.69 -0.95
CA LYS A 176 10.14 -22.31 0.16
C LYS A 176 11.06 -22.33 1.36
N VAL A 177 10.68 -21.54 2.36
CA VAL A 177 11.39 -21.50 3.63
C VAL A 177 10.87 -22.67 4.47
N LYS A 178 11.70 -23.70 4.66
CA LYS A 178 11.46 -24.73 5.68
C LYS A 178 12.10 -24.26 6.97
N LYS A 179 11.28 -24.07 7.99
CA LYS A 179 11.71 -23.70 9.35
C LYS A 179 11.78 -24.97 10.19
N LYS A 180 12.98 -25.40 10.55
CA LYS A 180 13.18 -26.46 11.54
C LYS A 180 13.35 -25.78 12.89
N ARG A 181 12.49 -26.12 13.85
CA ARG A 181 12.55 -25.59 15.22
C ARG A 181 12.94 -26.71 16.15
N GLU A 182 13.99 -26.48 16.91
CA GLU A 182 14.43 -27.38 17.98
C GLU A 182 14.22 -26.70 19.32
N ILE A 183 13.62 -27.45 20.24
CA ILE A 183 13.21 -26.97 21.55
C ILE A 183 14.12 -27.61 22.60
N PHE A 184 14.68 -26.79 23.47
CA PHE A 184 15.65 -27.16 24.49
C PHE A 184 15.14 -26.75 25.87
N LEU A 185 15.46 -27.54 26.90
CA LEU A 185 15.31 -27.14 28.29
C LEU A 185 16.42 -26.15 28.68
N THR A 186 16.04 -25.01 29.27
CA THR A 186 17.00 -24.11 29.91
C THR A 186 17.40 -24.64 31.28
N ASP A 187 18.42 -24.03 31.90
CA ASP A 187 18.82 -24.39 33.27
C ASP A 187 17.69 -24.17 34.29
N LEU A 188 16.88 -23.13 34.08
CA LEU A 188 15.63 -22.89 34.82
C LEU A 188 14.62 -24.02 34.60
N GLY A 189 14.42 -24.46 33.35
CA GLY A 189 13.55 -25.59 33.03
C GLY A 189 13.97 -26.88 33.72
N LYS A 190 15.26 -27.21 33.69
CA LYS A 190 15.83 -28.40 34.36
C LYS A 190 15.65 -28.36 35.89
N LYS A 191 15.84 -27.19 36.51
CA LYS A 191 15.67 -27.00 37.96
C LYS A 191 14.23 -27.23 38.42
N ILE A 192 13.26 -26.89 37.57
CA ILE A 192 11.83 -26.94 37.88
C ILE A 192 11.21 -28.30 37.54
N LEU A 193 11.79 -29.01 36.56
CA LEU A 193 11.37 -30.33 36.09
C LEU A 193 11.01 -31.33 37.21
N PRO A 194 11.85 -31.56 38.25
CA PRO A 194 11.53 -32.54 39.30
C PRO A 194 10.40 -32.08 40.25
N LYS A 195 10.03 -30.80 40.23
CA LYS A 195 8.97 -30.22 41.08
C LYS A 195 7.62 -30.13 40.34
N LEU A 196 7.54 -30.63 39.11
CA LEU A 196 6.32 -30.55 38.31
C LEU A 196 5.24 -31.50 38.83
N VAL A 197 4.07 -30.94 39.11
CA VAL A 197 2.84 -31.69 39.29
C VAL A 197 1.85 -31.27 38.21
N ILE A 198 1.43 -32.23 37.41
CA ILE A 198 0.35 -32.04 36.43
C ILE A 198 -0.95 -32.29 37.18
N LYS A 199 -1.71 -31.22 37.43
CA LYS A 199 -3.07 -31.29 37.96
C LYS A 199 -4.02 -30.81 36.86
N ASP A 200 -5.22 -31.36 36.85
CA ASP A 200 -6.29 -30.82 36.01
C ASP A 200 -6.78 -29.51 36.63
N GLU A 201 -6.67 -28.44 35.84
CA GLU A 201 -7.00 -27.07 36.21
C GLU A 201 -8.05 -26.54 35.23
N ILE A 202 -8.98 -25.72 35.71
CA ILE A 202 -9.95 -25.06 34.85
C ILE A 202 -9.24 -23.89 34.15
N GLY A 203 -9.06 -24.01 32.83
CA GLY A 203 -8.43 -22.97 32.01
C GLY A 203 -9.38 -21.85 31.59
N GLN A 204 -10.63 -22.19 31.24
CA GLN A 204 -11.68 -21.25 30.89
C GLN A 204 -12.97 -21.68 31.58
N LEU A 205 -13.68 -20.73 32.19
CA LEU A 205 -15.01 -20.98 32.74
C LEU A 205 -15.99 -21.14 31.58
N THR A 206 -16.52 -22.35 31.41
CA THR A 206 -17.61 -22.63 30.47
C THR A 206 -18.94 -22.71 31.19
N THR A 207 -20.03 -22.67 30.42
CA THR A 207 -21.40 -22.75 30.95
C THR A 207 -21.64 -24.06 31.72
N GLU A 208 -21.05 -25.16 31.28
CA GLU A 208 -21.15 -26.49 31.88
C GLU A 208 -20.48 -26.52 33.26
N ILE A 209 -19.25 -25.99 33.35
CA ILE A 209 -18.47 -25.88 34.60
C ILE A 209 -19.21 -25.04 35.65
N LEU A 210 -19.90 -23.98 35.21
CA LEU A 210 -20.71 -23.14 36.08
C LEU A 210 -21.94 -23.88 36.61
N LYS A 211 -22.64 -24.64 35.75
CA LYS A 211 -23.81 -25.44 36.13
C LYS A 211 -23.45 -26.56 37.11
N GLU A 212 -22.36 -27.29 36.85
CA GLU A 212 -21.89 -28.41 37.67
C GLU A 212 -21.14 -27.95 38.94
N LYS A 213 -20.93 -26.63 39.12
CA LYS A 213 -20.20 -26.04 40.26
C LYS A 213 -18.76 -26.59 40.43
N LEU A 214 -18.17 -27.13 39.36
CA LEU A 214 -16.80 -27.67 39.35
C LEU A 214 -15.75 -26.60 39.71
N TRP A 215 -16.04 -25.33 39.45
CA TRP A 215 -15.19 -24.20 39.83
C TRP A 215 -14.98 -24.04 41.35
N LYS A 216 -15.84 -24.67 42.17
CA LYS A 216 -15.69 -24.66 43.64
C LYS A 216 -14.72 -25.72 44.15
N THR A 217 -14.53 -26.80 43.39
CA THR A 217 -13.75 -27.97 43.81
C THR A 217 -12.42 -28.08 43.05
N GLN A 218 -12.38 -27.61 41.80
CA GLN A 218 -11.19 -27.59 40.96
C GLN A 218 -10.49 -26.22 41.01
N LEU A 219 -9.16 -26.25 40.90
CA LEU A 219 -8.34 -25.03 40.85
C LEU A 219 -8.55 -24.32 39.51
N ILE A 220 -8.91 -23.04 39.57
CA ILE A 220 -8.94 -22.17 38.40
C ILE A 220 -7.51 -21.69 38.14
N ARG A 221 -7.06 -21.87 36.90
CA ARG A 221 -5.72 -21.46 36.51
C ARG A 221 -5.60 -19.92 36.58
N PRO A 222 -4.56 -19.37 37.24
CA PRO A 222 -4.31 -17.93 37.23
C PRO A 222 -4.07 -17.43 35.81
N TYR A 223 -4.73 -16.33 35.43
CA TYR A 223 -4.54 -15.70 34.14
C TYR A 223 -3.22 -14.91 34.10
N ASP A 224 -2.37 -15.20 33.12
CA ASP A 224 -1.09 -14.52 32.95
C ASP A 224 -1.25 -13.29 32.04
N VAL A 225 -1.30 -12.11 32.67
CA VAL A 225 -1.45 -10.80 32.01
C VAL A 225 -0.24 -10.40 31.15
N THR A 226 0.87 -11.14 31.23
CA THR A 226 2.07 -10.87 30.42
C THR A 226 2.02 -11.55 29.04
N LEU A 227 1.06 -12.47 28.83
CA LEU A 227 0.93 -13.18 27.57
C LEU A 227 0.40 -12.27 26.46
N PRO A 228 0.93 -12.39 25.22
CA PRO A 228 0.40 -11.65 24.09
C PRO A 228 -1.06 -12.06 23.83
N SER A 229 -1.93 -11.06 23.76
CA SER A 229 -3.34 -11.25 23.41
C SER A 229 -3.55 -11.22 21.89
N THR A 230 -4.72 -11.68 21.45
CA THR A 230 -5.15 -11.52 20.06
C THR A 230 -5.27 -10.03 19.72
N LYS A 231 -4.45 -9.56 18.76
CA LYS A 231 -4.56 -8.19 18.27
C LYS A 231 -5.82 -8.05 17.42
N ILE A 232 -6.73 -7.17 17.85
CA ILE A 232 -7.90 -6.77 17.06
C ILE A 232 -7.46 -5.58 16.20
N ASN A 233 -7.72 -5.65 14.89
CA ASN A 233 -7.43 -4.57 13.94
C ASN A 233 -8.76 -3.91 13.51
N PRO A 234 -9.22 -2.85 14.19
CA PRO A 234 -10.43 -2.15 13.80
C PRO A 234 -10.23 -1.36 12.51
N GLY A 235 -11.33 -1.04 11.82
CA GLY A 235 -11.32 -0.08 10.72
C GLY A 235 -10.82 1.30 11.19
N LYS A 236 -9.97 1.94 10.38
CA LYS A 236 -9.38 3.26 10.71
C LYS A 236 -9.77 4.28 9.65
N LYS A 237 -10.15 5.49 10.07
CA LYS A 237 -10.31 6.63 9.16
C LYS A 237 -8.92 7.11 8.71
N HIS A 238 -8.81 7.54 7.45
CA HIS A 238 -7.60 8.17 6.95
C HIS A 238 -7.28 9.44 7.75
N TYR A 239 -6.02 9.70 8.07
CA TYR A 239 -5.62 10.84 8.92
C TYR A 239 -6.07 12.19 8.37
N ILE A 240 -5.95 12.40 7.05
CA ILE A 240 -6.44 13.64 6.40
C ILE A 240 -7.94 13.82 6.59
N THR A 241 -8.74 12.76 6.53
CA THR A 241 -10.18 12.84 6.77
C THR A 241 -10.47 13.26 8.22
N GLN A 242 -9.73 12.70 9.18
CA GLN A 242 -9.87 13.10 10.60
C GLN A 242 -9.53 14.57 10.80
N ILE A 243 -8.47 15.07 10.17
CA ILE A 243 -8.07 16.48 10.25
C ILE A 243 -9.11 17.39 9.59
N ILE A 244 -9.65 17.01 8.43
CA ILE A 244 -10.72 17.76 7.75
C ILE A 244 -11.98 17.83 8.64
N GLU A 245 -12.39 16.71 9.23
CA GLU A 245 -13.53 16.67 10.17
C GLU A 245 -13.28 17.56 11.40
N TYR A 246 -12.06 17.53 11.95
CA TYR A 246 -11.67 18.38 13.07
C TYR A 246 -11.72 19.87 12.72
N ILE A 247 -11.15 20.29 11.57
CA ILE A 247 -11.18 21.68 11.11
C ILE A 247 -12.62 22.13 10.84
N ARG A 248 -13.45 21.28 10.21
CA ARG A 248 -14.88 21.56 10.02
C ARG A 248 -15.58 21.81 11.35
N GLY A 249 -15.31 20.98 12.36
CA GLY A 249 -15.84 21.15 13.72
C GLY A 249 -15.56 22.53 14.29
N ILE A 250 -14.31 22.99 14.20
CA ILE A 250 -13.91 24.33 14.70
C ILE A 250 -14.75 25.43 14.05
N TRP A 251 -14.90 25.41 12.72
CA TRP A 251 -15.68 26.41 12.01
C TRP A 251 -17.17 26.38 12.38
N THR A 252 -17.76 25.18 12.47
CA THR A 252 -19.17 25.02 12.83
C THR A 252 -19.43 25.44 14.27
N ASP A 253 -18.51 25.18 15.20
CA ASP A 253 -18.60 25.59 16.60
C ASP A 253 -18.55 27.12 16.74
N MET A 254 -17.84 27.80 15.83
CA MET A 254 -17.83 29.28 15.72
C MET A 254 -19.06 29.86 15.00
N GLY A 255 -20.01 29.02 14.57
CA GLY A 255 -21.24 29.41 13.88
C GLY A 255 -21.09 29.68 12.39
N PHE A 256 -19.99 29.24 11.75
CA PHE A 256 -19.81 29.39 10.30
C PHE A 256 -20.58 28.29 9.54
N LYS A 257 -21.11 28.65 8.37
CA LYS A 257 -21.80 27.72 7.45
C LYS A 257 -20.86 27.25 6.34
N GLU A 258 -20.85 25.95 6.02
CA GLU A 258 -19.94 25.41 4.99
C GLU A 258 -20.39 25.80 3.57
N MET A 259 -19.48 26.36 2.78
CA MET A 259 -19.63 26.64 1.36
C MET A 259 -19.27 25.40 0.55
N THR A 260 -20.01 25.19 -0.54
CA THR A 260 -19.75 24.09 -1.47
C THR A 260 -19.61 24.61 -2.90
N GLY A 261 -18.86 23.89 -3.71
CA GLY A 261 -18.73 24.18 -5.13
C GLY A 261 -17.78 23.24 -5.85
N PRO A 262 -17.68 23.37 -7.18
CA PRO A 262 -17.04 22.37 -8.02
C PRO A 262 -15.51 22.40 -7.90
N LEU A 263 -14.87 21.27 -8.19
CA LEU A 263 -13.41 21.18 -8.35
C LEU A 263 -12.96 21.74 -9.71
N LEU A 264 -13.78 21.55 -10.73
CA LEU A 264 -13.66 22.16 -12.04
C LEU A 264 -14.34 23.53 -12.00
N ASP A 265 -13.56 24.59 -12.14
CA ASP A 265 -14.07 25.96 -12.15
C ASP A 265 -13.83 26.61 -13.52
N ILE A 266 -14.45 27.77 -13.74
CA ILE A 266 -14.09 28.65 -14.86
C ILE A 266 -13.23 29.79 -14.32
N SER A 267 -12.32 30.27 -15.16
CA SER A 267 -11.43 31.40 -14.88
C SER A 267 -12.16 32.62 -14.32
N PHE A 268 -13.40 32.86 -14.76
CA PHE A 268 -14.25 33.93 -14.22
C PHE A 268 -14.38 33.85 -12.70
N TRP A 269 -14.79 32.71 -12.16
CA TRP A 269 -15.00 32.55 -10.72
C TRP A 269 -13.69 32.34 -9.96
N ASN A 270 -12.73 31.67 -10.59
CA ASN A 270 -11.45 31.40 -9.96
C ASN A 270 -10.54 32.64 -9.89
N PHE A 271 -10.73 33.64 -10.75
CA PHE A 271 -9.84 34.80 -10.82
C PHE A 271 -10.59 36.13 -11.03
N ASP A 272 -11.35 36.27 -12.13
CA ASP A 272 -11.90 37.59 -12.52
C ASP A 272 -12.87 38.17 -11.46
N SER A 273 -13.70 37.32 -10.86
CA SER A 273 -14.65 37.69 -9.80
C SER A 273 -13.99 38.13 -8.49
N LEU A 274 -12.70 37.82 -8.32
CA LEU A 274 -11.86 38.24 -7.19
C LEU A 274 -11.05 39.50 -7.51
N PHE A 275 -11.38 40.19 -8.61
CA PHE A 275 -10.68 41.37 -9.11
C PHE A 275 -9.19 41.11 -9.46
N GLN A 276 -8.82 39.86 -9.74
CA GLN A 276 -7.47 39.50 -10.19
C GLN A 276 -7.33 39.71 -11.71
N PRO A 277 -6.34 40.50 -12.18
CA PRO A 277 -6.24 40.88 -13.59
C PRO A 277 -5.91 39.70 -14.51
N GLN A 278 -6.20 39.82 -15.81
CA GLN A 278 -6.08 38.71 -16.78
C GLN A 278 -4.64 38.36 -17.17
N ASP A 279 -3.70 39.28 -16.99
CA ASP A 279 -2.26 39.11 -17.21
C ASP A 279 -1.50 38.67 -15.94
N HIS A 280 -2.22 38.40 -14.85
CA HIS A 280 -1.59 38.01 -13.58
C HIS A 280 -0.80 36.69 -13.71
N PRO A 281 0.45 36.60 -13.21
CA PRO A 281 1.31 35.41 -13.33
C PRO A 281 0.67 34.11 -12.86
N ALA A 282 -0.04 34.13 -11.73
CA ALA A 282 -0.77 32.94 -11.24
C ALA A 282 -1.80 32.35 -12.23
N ARG A 283 -2.18 33.06 -13.29
CA ARG A 283 -3.07 32.58 -14.35
C ARG A 283 -2.29 31.92 -15.50
N ASP A 284 -0.96 31.86 -15.44
CA ASP A 284 -0.13 31.19 -16.43
C ASP A 284 -0.31 29.66 -16.36
N LEU A 285 -0.04 28.98 -17.47
CA LEU A 285 0.01 27.52 -17.58
C LEU A 285 1.04 26.93 -16.62
N ALA A 286 2.08 27.68 -16.26
CA ALA A 286 3.08 27.27 -15.29
C ALA A 286 2.53 27.15 -13.85
N ASP A 287 1.45 27.86 -13.51
CA ASP A 287 0.91 27.90 -12.14
C ASP A 287 -0.48 27.25 -12.02
N THR A 288 -1.26 27.26 -13.11
CA THR A 288 -2.65 26.80 -13.11
C THR A 288 -2.89 25.66 -14.09
N PHE A 289 -3.59 24.62 -13.63
CA PHE A 289 -4.07 23.55 -14.51
C PHE A 289 -5.31 23.98 -15.29
N TYR A 290 -5.08 24.38 -16.55
CA TYR A 290 -6.15 24.58 -17.53
C TYR A 290 -6.63 23.27 -18.13
N MET A 291 -7.93 23.17 -18.37
CA MET A 291 -8.52 21.97 -18.92
C MET A 291 -8.44 21.96 -20.44
N LYS A 292 -8.02 20.82 -20.99
CA LYS A 292 -8.16 20.56 -22.43
C LYS A 292 -9.60 20.22 -22.79
N ILE A 293 -10.29 19.45 -21.95
CA ILE A 293 -11.69 19.03 -22.13
C ILE A 293 -12.39 19.01 -20.77
N PRO A 294 -13.50 19.75 -20.58
CA PRO A 294 -13.97 20.83 -21.45
C PRO A 294 -13.01 22.02 -21.39
N GLU A 295 -12.69 22.64 -22.53
CA GLU A 295 -11.79 23.82 -22.57
C GLU A 295 -12.47 25.08 -22.02
N LYS A 296 -13.78 25.24 -22.30
CA LYS A 296 -14.56 26.42 -21.95
C LYS A 296 -15.84 26.05 -21.23
N GLY A 297 -16.21 26.86 -20.25
CA GLY A 297 -17.47 26.76 -19.52
C GLY A 297 -18.44 27.89 -19.86
N LYS A 298 -19.59 27.87 -19.16
CA LYS A 298 -20.63 28.87 -19.27
C LYS A 298 -20.41 29.97 -18.23
N LEU A 299 -20.35 31.22 -18.67
CA LEU A 299 -20.31 32.38 -17.78
C LEU A 299 -21.61 32.47 -16.95
N PRO A 300 -21.56 33.09 -15.76
CA PRO A 300 -22.75 33.32 -14.95
C PRO A 300 -23.66 34.39 -15.58
N ASP A 301 -24.59 34.92 -14.80
CA ASP A 301 -25.51 35.95 -15.25
C ASP A 301 -24.81 37.12 -15.96
N ASN A 302 -25.38 37.56 -17.08
CA ASN A 302 -24.76 38.57 -17.94
C ASN A 302 -24.60 39.92 -17.23
N GLN A 303 -25.48 40.28 -16.29
CA GLN A 303 -25.34 41.54 -15.54
C GLN A 303 -24.12 41.48 -14.62
N LEU A 304 -23.89 40.35 -13.95
CA LEU A 304 -22.70 40.16 -13.12
C LEU A 304 -21.42 40.22 -13.95
N VAL A 305 -21.40 39.56 -15.12
CA VAL A 305 -20.25 39.57 -16.03
C VAL A 305 -19.94 40.99 -16.50
N GLU A 306 -20.95 41.76 -16.90
CA GLU A 306 -20.73 43.14 -17.35
C GLU A 306 -20.22 44.04 -16.22
N LYS A 307 -20.74 43.89 -14.99
CA LYS A 307 -20.24 44.62 -13.82
C LYS A 307 -18.77 44.30 -13.55
N VAL A 308 -18.39 43.01 -13.57
CA VAL A 308 -16.99 42.59 -13.41
C VAL A 308 -16.13 43.17 -14.51
N LYS A 309 -16.55 43.06 -15.78
CA LYS A 309 -15.85 43.66 -16.92
C LYS A 309 -15.62 45.16 -16.72
N LEU A 310 -16.66 45.95 -16.48
CA LEU A 310 -16.52 47.40 -16.27
C LEU A 310 -15.60 47.71 -15.09
N THR A 311 -15.74 46.99 -13.98
CA THR A 311 -14.87 47.18 -12.80
C THR A 311 -13.40 46.94 -13.14
N HIS A 312 -13.10 45.90 -13.93
CA HIS A 312 -11.74 45.62 -14.40
C HIS A 312 -11.23 46.65 -15.40
N GLU A 313 -12.05 47.10 -16.36
CA GLU A 313 -11.60 48.01 -17.41
C GLU A 313 -11.43 49.45 -16.90
N ASN A 314 -12.41 49.98 -16.17
CA ASN A 314 -12.45 51.40 -15.79
C ASN A 314 -12.87 51.67 -14.34
N GLY A 315 -12.99 50.62 -13.50
CA GLY A 315 -13.33 50.75 -12.09
C GLY A 315 -14.82 50.94 -11.78
N TRP A 316 -15.65 51.12 -12.81
CA TRP A 316 -17.11 51.22 -12.73
C TRP A 316 -17.60 52.26 -11.70
N ASP A 317 -18.36 51.86 -10.68
CA ASP A 317 -18.94 52.72 -9.63
C ASP A 317 -18.24 52.58 -8.27
N THR A 318 -17.12 51.86 -8.22
CA THR A 318 -16.43 51.49 -6.98
C THR A 318 -15.50 52.58 -6.42
N GLY A 319 -15.24 53.64 -7.19
CA GLY A 319 -14.21 54.64 -6.90
C GLY A 319 -12.78 54.21 -7.25
N SER A 320 -12.59 52.97 -7.73
CA SER A 320 -11.34 52.50 -8.33
C SER A 320 -11.15 53.07 -9.75
N LEU A 321 -9.91 53.09 -10.24
CA LEU A 321 -9.61 53.35 -11.66
C LEU A 321 -9.68 52.09 -12.53
N GLY A 322 -9.92 50.93 -11.92
CA GLY A 322 -9.79 49.63 -12.58
C GLY A 322 -8.33 49.30 -12.91
N TRP A 323 -8.15 48.27 -13.72
CA TRP A 323 -6.85 47.83 -14.23
C TRP A 323 -6.46 48.48 -15.57
N GLN A 324 -7.37 49.26 -16.19
CA GLN A 324 -7.10 50.04 -17.41
C GLN A 324 -6.62 49.19 -18.61
N TYR A 325 -7.10 47.95 -18.71
CA TYR A 325 -6.94 47.09 -19.88
C TYR A 325 -8.30 46.70 -20.46
N LYS A 326 -8.31 46.07 -21.63
CA LYS A 326 -9.53 45.53 -22.24
C LYS A 326 -9.80 44.11 -21.74
N TRP A 327 -10.88 43.91 -21.00
CA TRP A 327 -11.21 42.62 -20.41
C TRP A 327 -11.75 41.66 -21.47
N ASN A 328 -11.20 40.45 -21.53
CA ASN A 328 -11.54 39.46 -22.54
C ASN A 328 -12.44 38.35 -21.97
N PRO A 329 -13.71 38.21 -22.44
CA PRO A 329 -14.60 37.14 -21.97
C PRO A 329 -14.10 35.73 -22.30
N GLU A 330 -13.30 35.56 -23.35
CA GLU A 330 -12.81 34.23 -23.73
C GLU A 330 -11.81 33.67 -22.72
N PHE A 331 -11.02 34.52 -22.05
CA PHE A 331 -10.15 34.07 -20.96
C PHE A 331 -10.95 33.67 -19.73
N ALA A 332 -11.99 34.43 -19.40
CA ALA A 332 -12.88 34.16 -18.27
C ALA A 332 -13.68 32.86 -18.45
N ARG A 333 -13.92 32.44 -19.69
CA ARG A 333 -14.60 31.18 -20.03
C ARG A 333 -13.73 29.94 -19.88
N ARG A 334 -12.40 30.08 -19.85
CA ARG A 334 -11.51 28.91 -19.78
C ARG A 334 -11.76 28.11 -18.51
N CYS A 335 -11.80 26.80 -18.64
CA CYS A 335 -11.95 25.88 -17.53
C CYS A 335 -10.59 25.63 -16.85
N VAL A 336 -10.59 25.63 -15.52
CA VAL A 336 -9.42 25.38 -14.68
C VAL A 336 -9.77 24.41 -13.57
N LEU A 337 -8.80 23.64 -13.09
CA LEU A 337 -8.94 23.04 -11.76
C LEU A 337 -8.80 24.15 -10.71
N ARG A 338 -9.75 24.21 -9.78
CA ARG A 338 -9.83 25.28 -8.78
C ARG A 338 -8.52 25.42 -8.00
N THR A 339 -7.91 26.59 -8.05
CA THR A 339 -6.57 26.82 -7.47
C THR A 339 -6.58 27.17 -5.99
N HIS A 340 -7.72 27.67 -5.50
CA HIS A 340 -7.95 28.05 -4.11
C HIS A 340 -9.45 28.02 -3.80
N THR A 341 -9.82 27.86 -2.53
CA THR A 341 -11.23 27.84 -2.11
C THR A 341 -11.92 29.18 -2.30
N THR A 342 -11.18 30.28 -2.49
CA THR A 342 -11.72 31.65 -2.55
C THR A 342 -12.71 31.87 -3.70
N SER A 343 -12.67 31.04 -4.74
CA SER A 343 -13.73 31.03 -5.76
C SER A 343 -15.10 30.65 -5.20
N LEU A 344 -15.15 29.82 -4.15
CA LEU A 344 -16.35 29.48 -3.40
C LEU A 344 -16.88 30.67 -2.61
N SER A 345 -15.98 31.45 -2.01
CA SER A 345 -16.32 32.70 -1.35
C SER A 345 -16.98 33.68 -2.32
N ALA A 346 -16.36 33.93 -3.49
CA ALA A 346 -16.94 34.81 -4.51
C ALA A 346 -18.32 34.33 -4.98
N ARG A 347 -18.47 33.03 -5.25
CA ARG A 347 -19.74 32.42 -5.65
C ARG A 347 -20.82 32.53 -4.58
N THR A 348 -20.43 32.46 -3.31
CA THR A 348 -21.35 32.57 -2.18
C THR A 348 -21.79 34.01 -2.02
N ILE A 349 -20.85 34.95 -2.00
CA ILE A 349 -21.12 36.40 -1.90
C ILE A 349 -22.03 36.86 -3.04
N ALA A 350 -21.78 36.43 -4.27
CA ALA A 350 -22.60 36.78 -5.43
C ALA A 350 -24.08 36.32 -5.35
N LYS A 351 -24.42 35.47 -4.39
CA LYS A 351 -25.80 34.99 -4.15
C LYS A 351 -26.45 35.63 -2.93
N LEU A 352 -25.70 36.35 -2.10
CA LEU A 352 -26.23 36.98 -0.89
C LEU A 352 -27.06 38.21 -1.25
N LYS A 353 -28.10 38.44 -0.45
CA LYS A 353 -28.90 39.66 -0.43
C LYS A 353 -28.62 40.44 0.84
N SER A 354 -29.00 41.71 0.87
CA SER A 354 -28.85 42.55 2.07
C SER A 354 -29.60 41.95 3.27
N GLU A 355 -30.77 41.36 3.05
CA GLU A 355 -31.55 40.69 4.12
C GLU A 355 -30.85 39.46 4.74
N ASP A 356 -29.88 38.86 4.05
CA ASP A 356 -29.16 37.69 4.57
C ASP A 356 -28.12 38.09 5.63
N LEU A 357 -27.69 39.35 5.67
CA LEU A 357 -26.57 39.82 6.48
C LEU A 357 -26.96 40.04 7.96
N PRO A 358 -26.04 39.78 8.92
CA PRO A 358 -24.67 39.32 8.73
C PRO A 358 -24.54 37.80 8.59
N VAL A 359 -23.56 37.35 7.80
CA VAL A 359 -23.28 35.92 7.58
C VAL A 359 -21.82 35.55 7.83
N LYS A 360 -21.61 34.29 8.19
CA LYS A 360 -20.30 33.66 8.34
C LYS A 360 -20.27 32.37 7.53
N TYR A 361 -19.30 32.26 6.65
CA TYR A 361 -19.15 31.10 5.76
C TYR A 361 -17.72 30.59 5.77
N PHE A 362 -17.53 29.29 5.66
CA PHE A 362 -16.21 28.68 5.59
C PHE A 362 -16.15 27.62 4.49
N ALA A 363 -14.96 27.27 4.04
CA ALA A 363 -14.74 26.12 3.19
C ALA A 363 -13.58 25.28 3.69
N VAL A 364 -13.66 23.97 3.48
CA VAL A 364 -12.52 23.05 3.53
C VAL A 364 -12.57 22.23 2.24
N GLY A 365 -11.70 22.55 1.30
CA GLY A 365 -11.79 22.04 -0.07
C GLY A 365 -10.43 21.67 -0.64
N ARG A 366 -10.43 20.67 -1.54
CA ARG A 366 -9.27 20.36 -2.36
C ARG A 366 -9.04 21.44 -3.40
N CYS A 367 -7.79 21.78 -3.62
CA CYS A 367 -7.30 22.78 -4.56
C CYS A 367 -6.12 22.19 -5.35
N PHE A 368 -5.85 22.77 -6.51
CA PHE A 368 -4.86 22.29 -7.45
C PHE A 368 -3.96 23.42 -7.93
N ARG A 369 -2.65 23.23 -7.91
CA ARG A 369 -1.68 24.18 -8.45
C ARG A 369 -0.64 23.44 -9.26
N ASN A 370 -0.27 23.99 -10.40
CA ASN A 370 0.73 23.40 -11.28
C ASN A 370 2.16 23.71 -10.79
N GLU A 371 2.41 23.53 -9.49
CA GLU A 371 3.73 23.76 -8.93
C GLU A 371 4.66 22.57 -9.19
N THR A 372 5.96 22.84 -9.25
CA THR A 372 6.95 21.76 -9.37
C THR A 372 6.89 20.90 -8.12
N LEU A 373 6.64 19.60 -8.30
CA LEU A 373 6.52 18.65 -7.21
C LEU A 373 7.83 18.57 -6.41
N ASP A 374 7.74 18.88 -5.12
CA ASP A 374 8.81 18.62 -4.17
C ASP A 374 8.24 17.98 -2.89
N TRP A 375 9.08 17.78 -1.89
CA TRP A 375 8.68 17.10 -0.66
C TRP A 375 7.75 17.94 0.25
N LYS A 376 7.62 19.26 0.00
CA LYS A 376 6.70 20.19 0.68
C LYS A 376 5.49 20.56 -0.17
N HIS A 377 5.63 20.59 -1.49
CA HIS A 377 4.66 21.13 -2.42
C HIS A 377 4.11 20.01 -3.30
N LEU A 378 2.82 19.73 -3.10
CA LEU A 378 2.05 18.81 -3.91
C LEU A 378 1.21 19.59 -4.90
N ALA A 379 0.98 19.01 -6.08
CA ALA A 379 0.08 19.57 -7.10
C ALA A 379 -1.37 19.71 -6.60
N GLU A 380 -1.70 19.04 -5.50
CA GLU A 380 -3.00 19.09 -4.86
C GLU A 380 -2.88 19.09 -3.34
N PHE A 381 -3.74 19.89 -2.71
CA PHE A 381 -3.78 20.01 -1.26
C PHE A 381 -5.16 20.46 -0.81
N TYR A 382 -5.41 20.42 0.50
CA TYR A 382 -6.64 20.94 1.08
C TYR A 382 -6.38 22.35 1.60
N GLN A 383 -7.21 23.30 1.18
CA GLN A 383 -7.24 24.65 1.70
C GLN A 383 -8.48 24.83 2.58
N THR A 384 -8.33 25.57 3.67
CA THR A 384 -9.45 26.06 4.45
C THR A 384 -9.47 27.58 4.46
N GLU A 385 -10.64 28.18 4.39
CA GLU A 385 -10.85 29.61 4.49
C GLU A 385 -12.17 29.92 5.18
N GLY A 386 -12.31 31.15 5.69
CA GLY A 386 -13.55 31.67 6.24
C GLY A 386 -13.76 33.13 5.83
N ILE A 387 -15.01 33.50 5.57
CA ILE A 387 -15.44 34.87 5.31
C ILE A 387 -16.53 35.27 6.31
N VAL A 388 -16.51 36.53 6.70
CA VAL A 388 -17.55 37.20 7.48
C VAL A 388 -18.01 38.39 6.65
N VAL A 389 -19.32 38.51 6.43
CA VAL A 389 -19.91 39.57 5.61
C VAL A 389 -21.01 40.25 6.42
N GLY A 390 -20.92 41.57 6.55
CA GLY A 390 -21.86 42.42 7.30
C GLY A 390 -21.51 43.91 7.14
N GLU A 391 -22.40 44.79 7.59
CA GLU A 391 -22.27 46.25 7.39
C GLU A 391 -21.12 46.88 8.19
N ASP A 392 -20.91 46.42 9.43
CA ASP A 392 -19.94 47.01 10.37
C ASP A 392 -18.65 46.19 10.54
N VAL A 393 -18.24 45.43 9.51
CA VAL A 393 -17.00 44.63 9.58
C VAL A 393 -15.79 45.55 9.47
N THR A 394 -14.91 45.50 10.47
CA THR A 394 -13.65 46.26 10.49
C THR A 394 -12.44 45.33 10.31
N PHE A 395 -11.25 45.91 10.21
CA PHE A 395 -10.00 45.13 10.18
C PHE A 395 -9.73 44.37 11.49
N ARG A 396 -10.25 44.88 12.61
CA ARG A 396 -10.28 44.19 13.90
C ARG A 396 -11.56 43.38 14.00
#